data_AF-A0A5D4QQK1-F1
#
_entry.id   AF-A0A5D4QQK1-F1
#
_cell.length_a   1.000
_cell.length_b   1.000
_cell.length_c   1.000
_cell.angle_alpha   90.00
_cell.angle_beta   90.00
_cell.angle_gamma   90.00
#
_symmetry.space_group_name_H-M   'P 1'
#
loop_
_entity.id
_entity.type
_entity.pdbx_description
1 polymer ?
#
loop_
_entity_poly.entity_id
_entity_poly.type
_entity_poly.pdbx_seq_one_letter_code
_entity_poly.pdbx_strand_id
1 'polypeptide(L)'
;MSAIRKRKVAKIETNYAKQQENTEISTARKRVLLIRRLTVFFVGAAAIAVLMISTLVTQSSALEEKALEKEKFEKKLASLKKNEVLLEEEIVKLNDDEYIAKLARKNYFLSEKDEIIFNLPEDKDGKKEKEKTSE
;
A
#
# COMPACT_ATOMS: atom_id res chain seq x y z
N MET A 1 -45.73 -30.59 -10.44
CA MET A 1 -44.91 -31.26 -11.48
C MET A 1 -45.48 -32.65 -11.72
N SER A 2 -46.09 -32.91 -12.88
CA SER A 2 -46.80 -34.14 -13.20
C SER A 2 -45.84 -35.33 -13.35
N ALA A 3 -46.09 -36.42 -12.63
CA ALA A 3 -45.36 -37.67 -12.79
C ALA A 3 -45.59 -38.25 -14.20
N ILE A 4 -44.51 -38.41 -14.97
CA ILE A 4 -44.54 -39.04 -16.29
C ILE A 4 -44.92 -40.52 -16.11
N ARG A 5 -46.16 -40.88 -16.45
CA ARG A 5 -46.64 -42.26 -16.42
C ARG A 5 -45.86 -43.10 -17.43
N LYS A 6 -45.04 -44.04 -16.96
CA LYS A 6 -44.40 -45.06 -17.80
C LYS A 6 -45.48 -45.92 -18.47
N ARG A 7 -45.57 -45.85 -19.81
CA ARG A 7 -46.43 -46.74 -20.59
C ARG A 7 -45.88 -48.18 -20.51
N LYS A 8 -46.74 -49.12 -20.11
CA LYS A 8 -46.41 -50.54 -19.96
C LYS A 8 -46.62 -51.24 -21.30
N VAL A 9 -45.70 -51.01 -22.24
CA VAL A 9 -45.70 -51.64 -23.57
C VAL A 9 -44.60 -52.70 -23.65
N ALA A 10 -44.85 -53.79 -24.37
CA ALA A 10 -43.89 -54.87 -24.55
C ALA A 10 -42.67 -54.37 -25.34
N LYS A 11 -41.46 -54.67 -24.84
CA LYS A 11 -40.21 -54.37 -25.54
C LYS A 11 -39.96 -55.42 -26.63
N ILE A 12 -39.32 -55.00 -27.71
CA ILE A 12 -38.91 -55.89 -28.79
C ILE A 12 -37.64 -56.64 -28.33
N GLU A 13 -37.76 -57.94 -28.07
CA GLU A 13 -36.67 -58.82 -27.67
C GLU A 13 -35.81 -59.22 -28.89
N THR A 14 -34.99 -58.29 -29.40
CA THR A 14 -34.01 -58.58 -30.47
C THR A 14 -32.60 -58.37 -29.95
N ASN A 15 -31.64 -59.15 -30.49
CA ASN A 15 -30.22 -58.99 -30.14
C ASN A 15 -29.71 -57.57 -30.42
N TYR A 16 -30.18 -56.93 -31.48
CA TYR A 16 -29.84 -55.55 -31.81
C TYR A 16 -30.35 -54.55 -30.76
N ALA A 17 -31.63 -54.62 -30.38
CA ALA A 17 -32.21 -53.74 -29.36
C ALA A 17 -31.50 -53.90 -28.00
N LYS A 18 -31.15 -55.15 -27.64
CA LYS A 18 -30.40 -55.45 -26.42
C LYS A 18 -28.97 -54.90 -26.46
N GLN A 19 -28.31 -54.98 -27.61
CA GLN A 19 -26.97 -54.42 -27.80
C GLN A 19 -26.99 -52.89 -27.71
N GLN A 20 -27.99 -52.24 -28.28
CA GLN A 20 -28.16 -50.78 -28.22
C GLN A 20 -28.49 -50.28 -26.80
N GLU A 21 -29.35 -50.99 -26.05
CA GLU A 21 -29.62 -50.66 -24.64
C GLU A 21 -28.35 -50.76 -23.79
N ASN A 22 -27.52 -51.80 -24.02
CA ASN A 22 -26.26 -51.95 -23.31
C ASN A 22 -25.23 -50.86 -23.65
N THR A 23 -25.15 -50.42 -24.91
CA THR A 23 -24.24 -49.33 -25.31
C THR A 23 -24.70 -47.99 -24.73
N GLU A 24 -26.00 -47.71 -24.72
CA GLU A 24 -26.58 -46.51 -24.09
C GLU A 24 -26.34 -46.49 -22.56
N ILE A 25 -26.55 -47.61 -21.88
CA ILE A 25 -26.28 -47.71 -20.44
C ILE A 25 -24.78 -47.51 -20.15
N SER A 26 -23.89 -48.09 -20.97
CA SER A 26 -22.44 -47.95 -20.78
C SER A 26 -21.95 -46.52 -21.02
N THR A 27 -22.50 -45.82 -22.03
CA THR A 27 -22.13 -44.44 -22.37
C THR A 27 -22.68 -43.46 -21.34
N ALA A 28 -23.89 -43.69 -20.82
CA ALA A 28 -24.45 -42.93 -19.71
C ALA A 28 -23.59 -43.07 -18.43
N ARG A 29 -23.18 -44.31 -18.09
CA ARG A 29 -22.27 -44.55 -16.95
C ARG A 29 -20.93 -43.83 -17.13
N LYS A 30 -20.33 -43.89 -18.32
CA LYS A 30 -19.08 -43.18 -18.65
C LYS A 30 -19.22 -41.66 -18.48
N ARG A 31 -20.34 -41.06 -18.91
CA ARG A 31 -20.62 -39.63 -18.72
C ARG A 31 -20.71 -39.25 -17.25
N VAL A 32 -21.41 -40.03 -16.43
CA VAL A 32 -21.51 -39.76 -14.98
C VAL A 32 -20.15 -39.80 -14.30
N LEU A 33 -19.31 -40.79 -14.64
CA LEU A 33 -17.95 -40.87 -14.11
C LEU A 33 -17.07 -39.69 -14.55
N LEU A 34 -17.20 -39.25 -15.81
CA LEU A 34 -16.49 -38.08 -16.33
C LEU A 34 -16.90 -36.82 -15.59
N ILE A 35 -18.20 -36.57 -15.44
CA ILE A 35 -18.73 -35.40 -14.71
C ILE A 35 -18.23 -35.44 -13.26
N ARG A 36 -18.28 -36.59 -12.60
CA ARG A 36 -17.77 -36.73 -11.22
C ARG A 36 -16.28 -36.37 -11.12
N ARG A 37 -15.46 -36.80 -12.08
CA ARG A 37 -14.03 -36.44 -12.13
C ARG A 37 -13.85 -34.93 -12.34
N LEU A 38 -14.58 -34.34 -13.29
CA LEU A 38 -14.54 -32.89 -13.55
C LEU A 38 -15.00 -32.07 -12.35
N THR A 39 -16.04 -32.50 -11.63
CA THR A 39 -16.52 -31.79 -10.44
C THR A 39 -15.47 -31.75 -9.34
N VAL A 40 -14.72 -32.85 -9.13
CA VAL A 40 -13.63 -32.87 -8.14
C VAL A 40 -12.51 -31.92 -8.55
N PHE A 41 -12.11 -31.92 -9.83
CA PHE A 41 -11.12 -30.97 -10.34
C PHE A 41 -11.58 -29.52 -10.20
N PHE A 42 -12.83 -29.23 -10.54
CA PHE A 42 -13.38 -27.89 -10.44
C PHE A 42 -13.43 -27.40 -8.99
N VAL A 43 -13.86 -28.24 -8.06
CA VAL A 43 -13.86 -27.88 -6.62
C VAL A 43 -12.43 -27.62 -6.13
N GLY A 44 -11.45 -28.44 -6.53
CA GLY A 44 -10.04 -28.22 -6.20
C GLY A 44 -9.51 -26.90 -6.77
N ALA A 45 -9.79 -26.61 -8.04
CA ALA A 45 -9.39 -25.37 -8.70
C ALA A 45 -10.07 -24.15 -8.06
N ALA A 46 -11.34 -24.24 -7.70
CA ALA A 46 -12.08 -23.19 -7.03
C ALA A 46 -11.50 -22.90 -5.63
N ALA A 47 -11.12 -23.93 -4.87
CA ALA A 47 -10.47 -23.76 -3.57
C ALA A 47 -9.13 -23.01 -3.70
N ILE A 48 -8.31 -23.38 -4.69
CA ILE A 48 -7.04 -22.69 -4.96
C ILE A 48 -7.30 -21.24 -5.40
N ALA A 49 -8.30 -21.01 -6.25
CA ALA A 49 -8.67 -19.67 -6.69
C ALA A 49 -9.09 -18.77 -5.52
N VAL A 50 -9.90 -19.27 -4.58
CA VAL A 50 -10.30 -18.52 -3.38
C VAL A 50 -9.09 -18.15 -2.54
N LEU A 51 -8.15 -19.08 -2.33
CA LEU A 51 -6.90 -18.79 -1.63
C LEU A 51 -6.09 -17.70 -2.34
N MET A 52 -5.91 -17.78 -3.66
CA MET A 52 -5.20 -16.76 -4.43
C MET A 52 -5.88 -15.38 -4.38
N ILE A 53 -7.21 -15.33 -4.45
CA ILE A 53 -7.94 -14.06 -4.36
C ILE A 53 -7.76 -13.46 -2.96
N SER A 54 -7.84 -14.27 -1.91
CA SER A 54 -7.66 -13.80 -0.53
C SER A 54 -6.25 -13.22 -0.28
N THR A 55 -5.22 -13.82 -0.86
CA THR A 55 -3.84 -13.34 -0.73
C THR A 55 -3.62 -12.06 -1.52
N LEU A 56 -4.19 -11.94 -2.72
CA LEU A 56 -4.13 -10.73 -3.53
C LEU A 56 -4.82 -9.52 -2.86
N VAL A 57 -6.00 -9.72 -2.28
CA VAL A 57 -6.72 -8.65 -1.57
C VAL A 57 -5.89 -8.16 -0.38
N THR A 58 -5.36 -9.08 0.43
CA THR A 58 -4.53 -8.74 1.60
C THR A 58 -3.22 -8.04 1.20
N GLN A 59 -2.63 -8.43 0.06
CA GLN A 59 -1.41 -7.78 -0.44
C GLN A 59 -1.68 -6.36 -0.94
N SER A 60 -2.84 -6.10 -1.54
CA SER A 60 -3.18 -4.77 -2.07
C SER A 60 -3.32 -3.72 -0.96
N SER A 61 -4.00 -4.05 0.14
CA SER A 61 -4.13 -3.13 1.28
C SER A 61 -2.80 -2.89 1.98
N ALA A 62 -1.99 -3.95 2.15
CA ALA A 62 -0.66 -3.83 2.72
C ALA A 62 0.31 -3.04 1.83
N LEU A 63 0.11 -3.04 0.50
CA LEU A 63 0.90 -2.25 -0.43
C LEU A 63 0.60 -0.76 -0.33
N GLU A 64 -0.67 -0.39 -0.20
CA GLU A 64 -1.08 1.01 -0.04
C GLU A 64 -0.58 1.60 1.27
N GLU A 65 -0.72 0.86 2.37
CA GLU A 65 -0.19 1.26 3.68
C GLU A 65 1.33 1.46 3.63
N LYS A 66 2.06 0.51 3.05
CA LYS A 66 3.52 0.63 2.85
C LYS A 66 3.92 1.78 1.94
N ALA A 67 3.11 2.11 0.93
CA ALA A 67 3.37 3.25 0.05
C ALA A 67 3.24 4.58 0.81
N LEU A 68 2.21 4.72 1.64
CA LEU A 68 2.01 5.89 2.50
C LEU A 68 3.12 6.02 3.56
N GLU A 69 3.52 4.92 4.19
CA GLU A 69 4.65 4.91 5.12
C GLU A 69 5.94 5.32 4.43
N LYS A 70 6.20 4.79 3.23
CA LYS A 70 7.39 5.15 2.44
C LYS A 70 7.41 6.65 2.14
N GLU A 71 6.30 7.23 1.69
CA GLU A 71 6.21 8.67 1.42
C GLU A 71 6.46 9.51 2.70
N LYS A 72 5.88 9.09 3.84
CA LYS A 72 6.13 9.75 5.14
C LYS A 72 7.60 9.70 5.53
N PHE A 73 8.24 8.54 5.39
CA PHE A 73 9.66 8.39 5.71
C PHE A 73 10.57 9.16 4.74
N GLU A 74 10.24 9.21 3.46
CA GLU A 74 10.97 10.03 2.48
C GLU A 74 10.89 11.52 2.81
N LYS A 75 9.70 12.03 3.15
CA LYS A 75 9.53 13.42 3.61
C LYS A 75 10.33 13.70 4.88
N LYS A 76 10.27 12.78 5.86
CA LYS A 76 11.02 12.91 7.11
C LYS A 76 12.53 12.92 6.85
N LEU A 77 13.02 12.02 6.01
CA LEU A 77 14.43 11.94 5.62
C LEU A 77 14.88 13.22 4.91
N ALA A 78 14.07 13.76 3.98
CA ALA A 78 14.37 15.03 3.32
C ALA A 78 14.43 16.20 4.32
N SER A 79 13.52 16.26 5.29
CA SER A 79 13.56 17.29 6.35
C SER A 79 14.79 17.17 7.24
N LEU A 80 15.16 15.93 7.62
CA LEU A 80 16.34 15.67 8.45
C LEU A 80 17.63 16.06 7.72
N LYS A 81 17.76 15.73 6.43
CA LYS A 81 18.91 16.15 5.62
C LYS A 81 19.03 17.66 5.49
N LYS A 82 17.90 18.37 5.34
CA LYS A 82 17.91 19.85 5.34
C LYS A 82 18.41 20.40 6.66
N ASN A 83 17.92 19.85 7.77
CA ASN A 83 18.35 20.27 9.10
C ASN A 83 19.84 19.94 9.33
N GLU A 84 20.31 18.79 8.87
CA GLU A 84 21.72 18.39 8.93
C GLU A 84 22.60 19.42 8.23
N VAL A 85 22.29 19.80 6.98
CA VAL A 85 23.05 20.82 6.24
C VAL A 85 23.03 22.18 6.96
N LEU A 86 21.86 22.61 7.45
CA LEU A 86 21.75 23.88 8.18
C LEU A 86 22.58 23.88 9.47
N LEU A 87 22.56 22.78 10.21
CA LEU A 87 23.34 22.62 11.43
C LEU A 87 24.84 22.54 11.13
N GLU A 88 25.24 21.88 10.04
CA GLU A 88 26.64 21.87 9.59
C GLU A 88 27.13 23.28 9.23
N GLU A 89 26.33 24.05 8.49
CA GLU A 89 26.64 25.45 8.20
C GLU A 89 26.73 26.30 9.48
N GLU A 90 25.85 26.06 10.45
CA GLU A 90 25.86 26.74 11.73
C GLU A 90 27.11 26.38 12.55
N ILE A 91 27.53 25.11 12.56
CA ILE A 91 28.78 24.68 13.18
C ILE A 91 29.98 25.39 12.53
N VAL A 92 30.03 25.46 11.20
CA VAL A 92 31.11 26.16 10.49
C VAL A 92 31.14 27.64 10.88
N LYS A 93 29.98 28.31 10.89
CA LYS A 93 29.87 29.72 11.33
C LYS A 93 30.29 29.90 12.78
N LEU A 94 29.88 28.99 13.68
CA LEU A 94 30.22 29.07 15.10
C LEU A 94 31.68 28.72 15.41
N ASN A 95 32.42 28.12 14.49
CA ASN A 95 33.87 27.93 14.60
C ASN A 95 34.67 29.13 14.05
N ASP A 96 34.01 30.14 13.48
CA ASP A 96 34.64 31.36 12.97
C ASP A 96 34.56 32.49 14.01
N ASP A 97 35.73 32.92 14.50
CA ASP A 97 35.88 34.00 15.48
C ASP A 97 35.21 35.32 15.03
N GLU A 98 35.23 35.62 13.72
CA GLU A 98 34.62 36.85 13.19
C GLU A 98 33.09 36.80 13.30
N TYR A 99 32.51 35.62 13.07
CA TYR A 99 31.07 35.39 13.24
C TYR A 99 30.66 35.44 14.72
N ILE A 100 31.46 34.84 15.62
CA ILE A 100 31.24 34.93 17.07
C ILE A 100 31.28 36.40 17.53
N ALA A 101 32.26 37.17 17.06
CA ALA A 101 32.38 38.59 17.41
C ALA A 101 31.18 39.41 16.90
N LYS A 102 30.65 39.12 15.69
CA LYS A 102 29.41 39.72 15.18
C LYS A 102 28.20 39.35 16.05
N LEU A 103 28.11 38.10 16.47
CA LEU A 103 27.05 37.62 17.36
C LEU A 103 27.10 38.31 18.73
N ALA A 104 28.30 38.47 19.28
CA ALA A 104 28.54 39.17 20.54
C ALA A 104 28.18 40.66 20.46
N ARG A 105 28.58 41.35 19.37
CA ARG A 105 28.17 42.73 19.09
C ARG A 105 26.65 42.86 19.01
N LYS A 106 25.98 41.96 18.27
CA LYS A 106 24.53 42.00 18.03
C LYS A 106 23.70 41.68 19.27
N ASN A 107 24.04 40.61 19.99
CA ASN A 107 23.19 40.07 21.06
C ASN A 107 23.61 40.52 22.47
N TYR A 108 24.88 40.89 22.64
CA TYR A 108 25.47 41.20 23.94
C TYR A 108 26.10 42.60 23.99
N PHE A 109 25.96 43.41 22.93
CA PHE A 109 26.51 44.77 22.84
C PHE A 109 28.02 44.83 23.16
N LEU A 110 28.76 43.77 22.82
CA LEU A 110 30.21 43.74 23.02
C LEU A 110 30.89 44.63 21.97
N SER A 111 31.81 45.50 22.36
CA SER A 111 32.60 46.33 21.44
C SER A 111 34.09 46.31 21.81
N GLU A 112 34.96 46.54 20.84
CA GLU A 112 36.41 46.65 21.05
C GLU A 112 36.82 48.06 21.51
N LYS A 113 38.11 48.23 21.86
CA LYS A 113 38.65 49.55 22.21
C LYS A 113 38.54 50.46 20.99
N ASP A 114 38.00 51.67 21.21
CA ASP A 114 37.69 52.70 20.20
C ASP A 114 36.42 52.46 19.33
N GLU A 115 35.55 51.50 19.68
CA GLU A 115 34.20 51.36 19.09
C GLU A 115 33.12 52.09 19.92
N ILE A 116 32.10 52.70 19.27
CA ILE A 116 30.98 53.41 19.92
C ILE A 116 29.67 52.66 19.65
N ILE A 117 28.93 52.29 20.71
CA ILE A 117 27.65 51.57 20.63
C ILE A 117 26.48 52.56 20.55
N PHE A 118 25.66 52.47 19.50
CA PHE A 118 24.41 53.21 19.37
C PHE A 118 23.23 52.32 19.74
N ASN A 119 22.48 52.68 20.78
CA ASN A 119 21.25 51.98 21.14
C ASN A 119 20.07 52.68 20.45
N LEU A 120 19.60 52.11 19.34
CA LEU A 120 18.39 52.61 18.67
C LEU A 120 17.16 52.10 19.43
N PRO A 121 16.13 52.94 19.67
CA PRO A 121 14.86 52.44 20.19
C PRO A 121 14.32 51.39 19.23
N GLU A 122 13.97 50.20 19.73
CA GLU A 122 13.43 49.12 18.90
C GLU A 122 12.14 49.59 18.22
N ASP A 123 12.19 49.76 16.89
CA ASP A 123 11.00 49.94 16.09
C ASP A 123 10.11 48.71 16.26
N LYS A 124 8.88 48.95 16.72
CA LYS A 124 7.84 47.95 17.04
C LYS A 124 7.34 47.15 15.83
N ASP A 125 8.02 47.23 14.70
CA ASP A 125 7.60 46.64 13.42
C ASP A 125 8.26 45.28 13.14
N GLY A 126 9.37 44.94 13.80
CA GLY A 126 10.06 43.64 13.63
C GLY A 126 9.37 42.44 14.28
N LYS A 127 8.31 42.64 15.09
CA LYS A 127 7.55 41.53 15.71
C LYS A 127 6.46 40.94 14.81
N LYS A 128 6.09 41.58 13.69
CA LYS A 128 4.99 41.10 12.82
C LYS A 128 5.40 40.05 11.78
N GLU A 129 6.69 39.85 11.53
CA GLU A 129 7.15 38.85 10.55
C GLU A 129 7.30 37.44 11.13
N LYS A 130 7.35 37.29 12.47
CA LYS A 130 7.47 35.96 13.11
C LYS A 130 6.14 35.29 13.44
N GLU A 131 5.01 36.01 13.37
CA GLU A 131 3.68 35.47 13.68
C GLU A 131 2.87 35.00 12.46
N LYS A 132 3.31 35.30 11.23
CA LYS A 132 2.57 34.94 9.99
C LYS A 132 3.03 33.65 9.30
N THR A 133 4.03 32.94 9.83
CA THR A 133 4.53 31.69 9.22
C THR A 133 4.12 30.44 10.01
N SER A 134 3.16 30.57 10.93
CA SER A 134 2.67 29.47 11.77
C SER A 134 1.15 29.24 11.72
N GLU A 135 0.47 29.70 10.66
CA GLU A 135 -0.89 29.25 10.30
C GLU A 135 -0.88 28.49 8.97
#